data_AF-A0A9D5X606-F1
#
_entry.id   AF-A0A9D5X606-F1
#
_cell.length_a   1.000
_cell.length_b   1.000
_cell.length_c   1.000
_cell.angle_alpha   90.00
_cell.angle_beta   90.00
_cell.angle_gamma   90.00
#
_symmetry.space_group_name_H-M   'P 1'
#
loop_
_entity.id
_entity.type
_entity.pdbx_description
1 polymer ?
#
loop_
_entity_poly.entity_id
_entity_poly.type
_entity_poly.pdbx_seq_one_letter_code
_entity_poly.pdbx_strand_id
1 'polypeptide(L)'
;MANVVDYLHWRGDLTFEKDPFNNVDNLILSILSYLGFGGVVPSERSEKRVQLGDACAKMLEKLKDDPSLITGFSRVDGTFLEALVNAPRFANIELGRYVDRINVEKSLQFAAFTAYLPTGQMFVSFRGTDGTLVGWREYLNLSFQVTSADKSAALYLEKRIREHLAAGNSTTCANVMVGGHSKGGNLAAYA
;
A
#
# COMPACT_ATOMS: atom_id res chain seq x y z
N MET A 1 -8.17 3.07 24.00
CA MET A 1 -8.93 2.31 22.97
C MET A 1 -7.91 1.65 22.07
N ALA A 2 -8.04 0.35 21.80
CA ALA A 2 -7.04 -0.39 21.04
C ALA A 2 -6.94 0.08 19.57
N ASN A 3 -5.76 -0.06 18.96
CA ASN A 3 -5.46 0.34 17.58
C ASN A 3 -4.66 -0.76 16.83
N VAL A 4 -4.21 -0.45 15.61
CA VAL A 4 -3.48 -1.39 14.75
C VAL A 4 -2.12 -1.82 15.31
N VAL A 5 -1.46 -0.98 16.10
CA VAL A 5 -0.20 -1.32 16.80
C VAL A 5 -0.45 -2.34 17.90
N ASP A 6 -1.54 -2.18 18.66
CA ASP A 6 -1.95 -3.18 19.66
C ASP A 6 -2.23 -4.54 19.01
N TYR A 7 -2.84 -4.56 17.82
CA TYR A 7 -3.03 -5.77 17.04
C TYR A 7 -1.71 -6.40 16.59
N LEU A 8 -0.75 -5.60 16.11
CA LEU A 8 0.57 -6.08 15.72
C LEU A 8 1.31 -6.74 16.90
N HIS A 9 1.24 -6.14 18.10
CA HIS A 9 1.81 -6.75 19.30
C HIS A 9 1.09 -8.02 19.75
N TRP A 10 -0.21 -8.14 19.51
CA TRP A 10 -1.02 -9.28 19.98
C TRP A 10 -1.07 -10.47 19.02
N ARG A 11 -1.15 -10.20 17.71
CA ARG A 11 -1.38 -11.20 16.64
C ARG A 11 -0.34 -11.17 15.54
N GLY A 12 0.63 -10.25 15.61
CA GLY A 12 1.78 -10.25 14.71
C GLY A 12 2.66 -11.48 14.83
N ASP A 13 2.48 -12.31 15.87
CA ASP A 13 3.18 -13.58 16.08
C ASP A 13 2.67 -14.73 15.17
N LEU A 14 1.44 -14.64 14.66
CA LEU A 14 0.82 -15.70 13.85
C LEU A 14 1.06 -15.50 12.35
N THR A 15 1.63 -16.49 11.69
CA THR A 15 1.81 -16.51 10.22
C THR A 15 0.47 -16.64 9.48
N PHE A 16 0.44 -16.24 8.21
CA PHE A 16 -0.76 -16.37 7.36
C PHE A 16 -1.23 -17.81 7.12
N GLU A 17 -0.36 -18.80 7.33
CA GLU A 17 -0.73 -20.23 7.29
C GLU A 17 -1.54 -20.65 8.52
N LYS A 18 -1.25 -20.06 9.69
CA LYS A 18 -1.92 -20.38 10.96
C LYS A 18 -3.20 -19.60 11.15
N ASP A 19 -3.20 -18.33 10.74
CA ASP A 19 -4.37 -17.45 10.75
C ASP A 19 -4.43 -16.74 9.41
N PRO A 20 -5.39 -17.07 8.52
CA PRO A 20 -5.50 -16.48 7.20
C PRO A 20 -5.59 -14.95 7.22
N PHE A 21 -5.28 -14.34 6.08
CA PHE A 21 -5.37 -12.90 5.89
C PHE A 21 -6.76 -12.37 6.30
N ASN A 22 -6.79 -11.28 7.06
CA ASN A 22 -8.01 -10.72 7.63
C ASN A 22 -8.14 -9.20 7.41
N ASN A 23 -9.24 -8.62 7.90
CA ASN A 23 -9.56 -7.20 7.72
C ASN A 23 -8.53 -6.25 8.36
N VAL A 24 -7.86 -6.67 9.44
CA VAL A 24 -6.84 -5.83 10.09
C VAL A 24 -5.55 -5.83 9.28
N ASP A 25 -5.18 -6.97 8.70
CA ASP A 25 -4.03 -7.05 7.78
C ASP A 25 -4.28 -6.19 6.52
N ASN A 26 -5.51 -6.21 5.99
CA ASN A 26 -5.94 -5.31 4.91
C ASN A 26 -5.74 -3.83 5.30
N LEU A 27 -6.22 -3.44 6.49
CA LEU A 27 -6.06 -2.07 6.96
C LEU A 27 -4.57 -1.69 7.08
N ILE A 28 -3.74 -2.57 7.65
CA ILE A 28 -2.29 -2.36 7.81
C ILE A 28 -1.61 -2.14 6.45
N LEU A 29 -1.85 -3.02 5.47
CA LEU A 29 -1.30 -2.86 4.12
C LEU A 29 -1.87 -1.64 3.39
N SER A 30 -3.13 -1.29 3.64
CA SER A 30 -3.80 -0.10 3.10
C SER A 30 -3.18 1.19 3.62
N ILE A 31 -2.92 1.31 4.93
CA ILE A 31 -2.34 2.54 5.51
C ILE A 31 -0.83 2.66 5.26
N LEU A 32 -0.12 1.56 4.99
CA LEU A 32 1.29 1.61 4.57
C LEU A 32 1.50 2.44 3.30
N SER A 33 0.50 2.56 2.43
CA SER A 33 0.60 3.32 1.17
C SER A 33 0.78 4.82 1.34
N TYR A 34 0.58 5.34 2.55
CA TYR A 34 0.83 6.74 2.87
C TYR A 34 2.32 7.08 3.05
N LEU A 35 3.19 6.07 3.13
CA LEU A 35 4.63 6.26 3.12
C LEU A 35 5.16 6.57 1.71
N GLY A 36 5.98 7.61 1.62
CA GLY A 36 6.77 7.94 0.45
C GLY A 36 7.93 6.96 0.27
N PHE A 37 7.66 5.76 -0.27
CA PHE A 37 8.66 4.70 -0.48
C PHE A 37 9.69 5.00 -1.60
N GLY A 38 9.81 6.25 -2.04
CA GLY A 38 10.77 6.68 -3.05
C GLY A 38 12.20 6.24 -2.70
N GLY A 39 12.81 5.44 -3.58
CA GLY A 39 14.15 4.90 -3.39
C GLY A 39 14.27 3.83 -2.29
N VAL A 40 13.16 3.35 -1.72
CA VAL A 40 13.11 2.26 -0.74
C VAL A 40 12.47 1.01 -1.36
N VAL A 41 11.26 1.16 -1.92
CA VAL A 41 10.57 0.09 -2.63
C VAL A 41 10.89 0.21 -4.13
N PRO A 42 11.23 -0.90 -4.82
CA PRO A 42 11.48 -0.88 -6.26
C PRO A 42 10.32 -0.30 -7.05
N SER A 43 10.64 0.50 -8.07
CA SER A 43 9.66 1.24 -8.85
C SER A 43 8.75 0.34 -9.69
N GLU A 44 7.65 0.91 -10.20
CA GLU A 44 6.67 0.24 -11.06
C GLU A 44 7.25 -0.47 -12.29
N ARG A 45 8.45 -0.07 -12.74
CA ARG A 45 9.14 -0.65 -13.91
C ARG A 45 10.15 -1.75 -13.53
N SER A 46 10.40 -1.95 -12.23
CA SER A 46 11.36 -2.92 -11.75
C SER A 46 10.68 -4.24 -11.41
N GLU A 47 11.27 -5.34 -11.85
CA GLU A 47 10.88 -6.69 -11.43
C GLU A 47 11.35 -7.06 -10.02
N LYS A 48 12.29 -6.28 -9.47
CA LYS A 48 12.83 -6.49 -8.12
C LYS A 48 11.78 -6.19 -7.05
N ARG A 49 11.97 -6.82 -5.90
CA ARG A 49 11.18 -6.61 -4.69
C ARG A 49 12.10 -6.44 -3.49
N VAL A 50 11.54 -5.98 -2.37
CA VAL A 50 12.23 -5.82 -1.09
C VAL A 50 11.35 -6.37 0.01
N GLN A 51 11.92 -6.97 1.05
CA GLN A 51 11.13 -7.42 2.19
C GLN A 51 10.47 -6.22 2.89
N LEU A 52 9.23 -6.40 3.36
CA LEU A 52 8.46 -5.38 4.05
C LEU A 52 9.21 -4.88 5.29
N GLY A 53 9.82 -5.79 6.06
CA GLY A 53 10.65 -5.44 7.22
C GLY A 53 11.83 -4.53 6.83
N ASP A 54 12.57 -4.88 5.78
CA ASP A 54 13.70 -4.07 5.30
C ASP A 54 13.25 -2.69 4.79
N ALA A 55 12.09 -2.63 4.11
CA ALA A 55 11.52 -1.37 3.66
C ALA A 55 11.12 -0.50 4.85
N CYS A 56 10.45 -1.07 5.86
CA CYS A 56 10.04 -0.36 7.07
C CYS A 56 11.26 0.12 7.88
N ALA A 57 12.29 -0.70 8.04
CA ALA A 57 13.53 -0.32 8.72
C ALA A 57 14.25 0.84 8.01
N LYS A 58 14.32 0.81 6.66
CA LYS A 58 14.86 1.93 5.89
C LYS A 58 14.00 3.19 6.01
N MET A 59 12.68 3.04 6.06
CA MET A 59 11.79 4.19 6.26
C MET A 59 11.96 4.79 7.65
N LEU A 60 12.14 3.99 8.70
CA LEU A 60 12.42 4.50 10.06
C LEU A 60 13.65 5.41 10.08
N GLU A 61 14.73 5.02 9.41
CA GLU A 61 15.92 5.88 9.31
C GLU A 61 15.63 7.16 8.51
N LYS A 62 14.99 7.04 7.34
CA LYS A 62 14.66 8.21 6.52
C LYS A 62 13.71 9.19 7.22
N LEU A 63 12.80 8.70 8.04
CA LEU A 63 11.82 9.53 8.76
C LEU A 63 12.45 10.38 9.87
N LYS A 64 13.65 10.01 10.36
CA LYS A 64 14.41 10.85 11.29
C LYS A 64 14.88 12.14 10.59
N ASP A 65 15.27 12.03 9.33
CA ASP A 65 15.77 13.15 8.52
C ASP A 65 14.63 13.93 7.84
N ASP A 66 13.61 13.21 7.35
CA ASP A 66 12.48 13.79 6.61
C ASP A 66 11.13 13.19 7.07
N PRO A 67 10.49 13.78 8.10
CA PRO A 67 9.16 13.38 8.55
C PRO A 67 8.06 13.56 7.50
N SER A 68 8.27 14.37 6.45
CA SER A 68 7.27 14.64 5.41
C SER A 68 7.02 13.43 4.48
N LEU A 69 7.85 12.40 4.58
CA LEU A 69 7.65 11.12 3.90
C LEU A 69 6.44 10.35 4.41
N ILE A 70 5.90 10.67 5.60
CA ILE A 70 4.55 10.26 5.98
C ILE A 70 3.58 11.31 5.45
N THR A 71 2.69 10.89 4.56
CA THR A 71 1.70 11.78 3.96
C THR A 71 0.31 11.56 4.54
N GLY A 72 -0.52 12.61 4.52
CA GLY A 72 -1.92 12.55 4.92
C GLY A 72 -2.14 12.28 6.42
N PHE A 73 -3.38 11.96 6.79
CA PHE A 73 -3.81 11.77 8.19
C PHE A 73 -3.83 10.29 8.60
N SER A 74 -2.87 9.50 8.08
CA SER A 74 -2.93 8.04 8.06
C SER A 74 -2.65 7.32 9.38
N ARG A 75 -2.35 8.08 10.45
CA ARG A 75 -1.92 7.54 11.76
C ARG A 75 -0.72 6.56 11.67
N VAL A 76 0.02 6.59 10.56
CA VAL A 76 1.30 5.89 10.42
C VAL A 76 2.37 6.74 11.09
N ASP A 77 3.17 6.11 11.95
CA ASP A 77 4.27 6.74 12.67
C ASP A 77 5.42 5.73 12.87
N GLY A 78 6.48 6.16 13.57
CA GLY A 78 7.61 5.29 13.88
C GLY A 78 7.21 4.05 14.67
N THR A 79 6.33 4.19 15.66
CA THR A 79 5.82 3.08 16.49
C THR A 79 5.16 1.99 15.65
N PHE A 80 4.35 2.38 14.66
CA PHE A 80 3.71 1.46 13.74
C PHE A 80 4.72 0.70 12.88
N LEU A 81 5.76 1.38 12.38
CA LEU A 81 6.80 0.74 11.57
C LEU A 81 7.68 -0.20 12.40
N GLU A 82 8.04 0.19 13.62
CA GLU A 82 8.76 -0.68 14.56
C GLU A 82 7.95 -1.93 14.88
N ALA A 83 6.65 -1.79 15.14
CA ALA A 83 5.78 -2.94 15.38
C ALA A 83 5.68 -3.86 14.16
N LEU A 84 5.64 -3.31 12.94
CA LEU A 84 5.64 -4.09 11.69
C LEU A 84 6.96 -4.84 11.45
N VAL A 85 8.10 -4.18 11.68
CA VAL A 85 9.43 -4.82 11.55
C VAL A 85 9.54 -6.02 12.48
N ASN A 86 8.95 -5.92 13.68
CA ASN A 86 8.99 -6.95 14.71
C ASN A 86 7.84 -7.98 14.61
N ALA A 87 6.99 -7.93 13.59
CA ALA A 87 5.85 -8.85 13.45
C ALA A 87 6.17 -10.02 12.48
N PRO A 88 6.40 -11.25 12.99
CA PRO A 88 6.60 -12.44 12.16
C PRO A 88 5.56 -12.65 11.07
N ARG A 89 4.29 -12.28 11.33
CA ARG A 89 3.17 -12.34 10.38
C ARG A 89 3.49 -11.66 9.05
N PHE A 90 4.18 -10.53 9.09
CA PHE A 90 4.47 -9.70 7.91
C PHE A 90 5.91 -9.86 7.40
N ALA A 91 6.75 -10.66 8.07
CA ALA A 91 8.19 -10.76 7.80
C ALA A 91 8.53 -11.25 6.39
N ASN A 92 7.69 -12.13 5.83
CA ASN A 92 7.89 -12.72 4.50
C ASN A 92 7.05 -12.03 3.41
N ILE A 93 6.50 -10.85 3.68
CA ILE A 93 5.86 -10.05 2.64
C ILE A 93 6.93 -9.28 1.87
N GLU A 94 6.88 -9.37 0.55
CA GLU A 94 7.70 -8.55 -0.32
C GLU A 94 6.91 -7.37 -0.88
N LEU A 95 7.54 -6.20 -0.97
CA LEU A 95 6.99 -5.00 -1.60
C LEU A 95 7.67 -4.74 -2.95
N GLY A 96 6.89 -4.29 -3.91
CA GLY A 96 7.40 -3.88 -5.22
C GLY A 96 6.42 -2.99 -5.97
N ARG A 97 6.82 -2.69 -7.21
CA ARG A 97 6.01 -1.94 -8.17
C ARG A 97 5.57 -0.54 -7.71
N TYR A 98 6.33 0.08 -6.81
CA TYR A 98 5.97 1.36 -6.23
C TYR A 98 5.84 2.47 -7.27
N VAL A 99 4.79 3.27 -7.13
CA VAL A 99 4.53 4.45 -7.95
C VAL A 99 4.03 5.58 -7.06
N ASP A 100 4.50 6.80 -7.31
CA ASP A 100 3.99 8.04 -6.74
C ASP A 100 4.01 9.11 -7.82
N ARG A 101 2.84 9.64 -8.15
CA ARG A 101 2.62 10.57 -9.25
C ARG A 101 1.76 11.72 -8.75
N ILE A 102 2.29 12.93 -8.88
CA ILE A 102 1.57 14.18 -8.65
C ILE A 102 1.62 14.99 -9.94
N ASN A 103 0.47 15.42 -10.45
CA ASN A 103 0.38 16.32 -11.60
C ASN A 103 -0.69 17.38 -11.34
N VAL A 104 -0.24 18.63 -11.20
CA VAL A 104 -1.09 19.78 -10.85
C VAL A 104 -2.10 20.08 -11.94
N GLU A 105 -1.68 20.10 -13.21
CA GLU A 105 -2.54 20.44 -14.35
C GLU A 105 -3.70 19.46 -14.50
N LYS A 106 -3.42 18.16 -14.34
CA LYS A 106 -4.42 17.09 -14.41
C LYS A 106 -5.13 16.83 -13.09
N SER A 107 -4.80 17.61 -12.06
CA SER A 107 -5.25 17.41 -10.68
C SER A 107 -5.11 15.96 -10.21
N LEU A 108 -4.00 15.31 -10.57
CA LEU A 108 -3.74 13.90 -10.28
C LEU A 108 -2.87 13.79 -9.03
N GLN A 109 -3.35 13.04 -8.05
CA GLN A 109 -2.53 12.53 -6.95
C GLN A 109 -2.74 11.02 -6.87
N PHE A 110 -1.73 10.24 -7.24
CA PHE A 110 -1.83 8.79 -7.27
C PHE A 110 -0.54 8.14 -6.78
N ALA A 111 -0.67 7.30 -5.75
CA ALA A 111 0.42 6.45 -5.31
C ALA A 111 -0.09 5.04 -4.99
N ALA A 112 0.72 4.05 -5.29
CA ALA A 112 0.40 2.65 -5.09
C ALA A 112 1.65 1.80 -4.91
N PHE A 113 1.49 0.64 -4.28
CA PHE A 113 2.46 -0.44 -4.33
C PHE A 113 1.75 -1.79 -4.42
N THR A 114 2.53 -2.82 -4.69
CA THR A 114 2.05 -4.21 -4.63
C THR A 114 2.84 -4.98 -3.58
N ALA A 115 2.12 -5.57 -2.63
CA ALA A 115 2.64 -6.53 -1.67
C ALA A 115 2.42 -7.96 -2.20
N TYR A 116 3.40 -8.82 -1.99
CA TYR A 116 3.35 -10.23 -2.35
C TYR A 116 3.41 -11.04 -1.07
N LEU A 117 2.35 -11.78 -0.76
CA LEU A 117 2.24 -12.57 0.45
C LEU A 117 2.95 -13.92 0.25
N PRO A 118 3.48 -14.52 1.34
CA PRO A 118 4.16 -15.82 1.28
C PRO A 118 3.23 -16.96 0.84
N THR A 119 1.92 -16.78 1.01
CA THR A 119 0.87 -17.71 0.60
C THR A 119 0.53 -17.62 -0.90
N GLY A 120 1.22 -16.76 -1.66
CA GLY A 120 1.11 -16.64 -3.12
C GLY A 120 0.13 -15.58 -3.61
N GLN A 121 -0.69 -15.00 -2.73
CA GLN A 121 -1.55 -13.88 -3.09
C GLN A 121 -0.75 -12.58 -3.25
N MET A 122 -1.28 -11.68 -4.08
CA MET A 122 -0.82 -10.30 -4.19
C MET A 122 -1.87 -9.36 -3.59
N PHE A 123 -1.41 -8.28 -2.96
CA PHE A 123 -2.24 -7.20 -2.45
C PHE A 123 -1.82 -5.88 -3.10
N VAL A 124 -2.74 -5.21 -3.79
CA VAL A 124 -2.52 -3.88 -4.37
C VAL A 124 -3.04 -2.83 -3.41
N SER A 125 -2.14 -1.96 -2.94
CA SER A 125 -2.44 -0.92 -1.97
C SER A 125 -2.46 0.45 -2.65
N PHE A 126 -3.57 1.18 -2.53
CA PHE A 126 -3.71 2.55 -3.04
C PHE A 126 -3.67 3.58 -1.92
N ARG A 127 -2.86 4.62 -2.12
CA ARG A 127 -2.76 5.76 -1.20
C ARG A 127 -4.05 6.58 -1.20
N GLY A 128 -4.47 6.99 -0.01
CA GLY A 128 -5.52 7.98 0.13
C GLY A 128 -5.04 9.41 -0.13
N THR A 129 -5.81 10.36 0.37
CA THR A 129 -5.52 11.78 0.20
C THR A 129 -4.29 12.16 1.02
N ASP A 130 -3.27 12.71 0.36
CA ASP A 130 -2.14 13.33 1.04
C ASP A 130 -2.48 14.77 1.48
N GLY A 131 -1.53 15.44 2.13
CA GLY A 131 -1.72 16.83 2.59
C GLY A 131 -1.70 17.88 1.47
N THR A 132 -1.60 17.48 0.19
CA THR A 132 -1.42 18.44 -0.91
C THR A 132 -2.74 19.06 -1.37
N LEU A 133 -2.71 20.30 -1.86
CA LEU A 133 -3.90 20.96 -2.45
C LEU A 133 -4.43 20.19 -3.66
N VAL A 134 -3.55 19.53 -4.42
CA VAL A 134 -3.93 18.67 -5.55
C VAL A 134 -4.72 17.46 -5.03
N GLY A 135 -4.23 16.80 -3.97
CA GLY A 135 -4.92 15.69 -3.32
C GLY A 135 -6.31 16.07 -2.82
N TRP A 136 -6.45 17.22 -2.15
CA TRP A 136 -7.74 17.73 -1.67
C TRP A 136 -8.71 18.09 -2.80
N ARG A 137 -8.23 18.75 -3.86
CA ARG A 137 -9.05 19.07 -5.03
C ARG A 137 -9.57 17.80 -5.70
N GLU A 138 -8.71 16.81 -5.89
CA GLU A 138 -9.11 15.54 -6.48
C GLU A 138 -10.09 14.79 -5.57
N TYR A 139 -9.87 14.83 -4.25
CA TYR A 139 -10.78 14.21 -3.29
C TYR A 139 -12.21 14.76 -3.38
N LEU A 140 -12.38 16.08 -3.55
CA LEU A 140 -13.70 16.68 -3.75
C LEU A 140 -14.31 16.26 -5.10
N ASN A 141 -13.48 16.16 -6.14
CA ASN A 141 -13.92 15.73 -7.46
C ASN A 141 -14.48 14.30 -7.47
N LEU A 142 -13.98 13.40 -6.61
CA LEU A 142 -14.48 12.02 -6.49
C LEU A 142 -15.99 11.96 -6.20
N SER A 143 -16.57 12.99 -5.60
CA SER A 143 -18.01 12.99 -5.26
C SER A 143 -18.94 13.17 -6.46
N PHE A 144 -18.43 13.64 -7.60
CA PHE A 144 -19.28 13.97 -8.77
C PHE A 144 -18.69 13.59 -10.13
N GLN A 145 -17.47 13.05 -10.20
CA GLN A 145 -16.86 12.63 -11.47
C GLN A 145 -15.78 11.55 -11.30
N VAL A 146 -15.54 10.80 -12.38
CA VAL A 146 -14.39 9.91 -12.50
C VAL A 146 -13.10 10.73 -12.63
N THR A 147 -12.19 10.56 -11.68
CA THR A 147 -10.95 11.32 -11.57
C THR A 147 -9.79 10.71 -12.37
N SER A 148 -8.69 11.46 -12.46
CA SER A 148 -7.44 10.94 -13.04
C SER A 148 -6.85 9.82 -12.19
N ALA A 149 -6.98 9.89 -10.85
CA ALA A 149 -6.58 8.83 -9.94
C ALA A 149 -7.40 7.54 -10.12
N ASP A 150 -8.72 7.63 -10.33
CA ASP A 150 -9.58 6.44 -10.58
C ASP A 150 -9.08 5.67 -11.81
N LYS A 151 -8.86 6.37 -12.93
CA LYS A 151 -8.30 5.77 -14.15
C LYS A 151 -6.90 5.21 -13.93
N SER A 152 -6.07 5.90 -13.14
CA SER A 152 -4.71 5.44 -12.82
C SER A 152 -4.73 4.17 -11.95
N ALA A 153 -5.68 4.05 -11.02
CA ALA A 153 -5.89 2.88 -10.18
C ALA A 153 -6.29 1.66 -11.01
N ALA A 154 -7.28 1.81 -11.89
CA ALA A 154 -7.71 0.75 -12.80
C ALA A 154 -6.56 0.26 -13.71
N LEU A 155 -5.82 1.18 -14.34
CA LEU A 155 -4.67 0.83 -15.20
C LEU A 155 -3.55 0.14 -14.40
N TYR A 156 -3.29 0.60 -13.17
CA TYR A 156 -2.28 -0.01 -12.32
C TYR A 156 -2.69 -1.45 -11.94
N LEU A 157 -3.93 -1.64 -11.49
CA LEU A 157 -4.44 -2.96 -11.11
C LEU A 157 -4.47 -3.93 -12.29
N GLU A 158 -4.98 -3.48 -13.44
CA GLU A 158 -5.00 -4.29 -14.67
C GLU A 158 -3.61 -4.79 -15.03
N LYS A 159 -2.61 -3.89 -15.02
CA LYS A 159 -1.22 -4.25 -15.31
C LYS A 159 -0.68 -5.29 -14.32
N ARG A 160 -0.98 -5.13 -13.03
CA ARG A 160 -0.59 -6.07 -11.98
C ARG A 160 -1.24 -7.44 -12.13
N ILE A 161 -2.53 -7.49 -12.47
CA ILE A 161 -3.26 -8.73 -12.76
C ILE A 161 -2.65 -9.44 -13.97
N ARG A 162 -2.40 -8.70 -15.07
CA ARG A 162 -1.78 -9.26 -16.29
C ARG A 162 -0.40 -9.86 -16.00
N GLU A 163 0.44 -9.16 -15.24
CA GLU A 163 1.76 -9.66 -14.81
C GLU A 163 1.63 -10.92 -13.94
N HIS A 164 0.67 -10.96 -13.02
CA HIS A 164 0.44 -12.11 -12.14
C HIS A 164 -0.01 -13.35 -12.92
N LEU A 165 -0.97 -13.20 -13.84
CA LEU A 165 -1.45 -14.28 -14.69
C LEU A 165 -0.36 -14.79 -15.64
N ALA A 166 0.47 -13.89 -16.20
CA ALA A 166 1.56 -14.27 -17.09
C ALA A 166 2.68 -15.04 -16.38
N ALA A 167 2.88 -14.84 -15.07
CA ALA A 167 3.87 -15.54 -14.28
C ALA A 167 3.50 -17.00 -13.96
N GLY A 168 2.36 -17.51 -14.44
CA GLY A 168 1.90 -18.87 -14.18
C GLY A 168 1.35 -19.10 -12.76
N ASN A 169 1.20 -18.02 -11.98
CA ASN A 169 0.64 -18.05 -10.63
C ASN A 169 -0.89 -18.12 -10.71
N SER A 170 -1.43 -19.32 -10.90
CA SER A 170 -2.86 -19.65 -10.95
C SER A 170 -3.64 -19.07 -12.14
N THR A 171 -4.54 -19.88 -12.69
CA THR A 171 -5.55 -19.48 -13.69
C THR A 171 -6.73 -18.71 -13.07
N THR A 172 -6.68 -18.39 -11.77
CA THR A 172 -7.76 -17.70 -11.06
C THR A 172 -7.30 -16.38 -10.43
N CYS A 173 -8.07 -15.32 -10.66
CA CYS A 173 -7.92 -14.02 -9.98
C CYS A 173 -8.15 -14.08 -8.46
N ALA A 174 -8.46 -15.25 -7.89
CA ALA A 174 -8.69 -15.48 -6.46
C ALA A 174 -7.49 -15.12 -5.57
N ASN A 175 -6.32 -14.91 -6.18
CA ASN A 175 -5.08 -14.53 -5.51
C ASN A 175 -4.77 -13.02 -5.58
N VAL A 176 -5.68 -12.19 -6.10
CA VAL A 176 -5.49 -10.74 -6.18
C VAL A 176 -6.42 -10.05 -5.20
N MET A 177 -5.84 -9.38 -4.23
CA MET A 177 -6.52 -8.50 -3.28
C MET A 177 -6.21 -7.05 -3.61
N VAL A 178 -7.18 -6.18 -3.39
CA VAL A 178 -7.03 -4.73 -3.59
C VAL A 178 -7.59 -4.01 -2.37
N GLY A 179 -6.90 -2.96 -1.93
CA GLY A 179 -7.33 -2.18 -0.78
C GLY A 179 -6.71 -0.80 -0.74
N GLY A 180 -7.22 0.00 0.18
CA GLY A 180 -6.75 1.35 0.45
C GLY A 180 -7.61 1.98 1.53
N HIS A 181 -7.08 3.02 2.17
CA HIS A 181 -7.78 3.74 3.24
C HIS A 181 -8.23 5.13 2.78
N SER A 182 -9.41 5.56 3.23
CA SER A 182 -10.05 6.83 2.83
C SER A 182 -10.23 6.90 1.30
N LYS A 183 -9.73 7.93 0.62
CA LYS A 183 -9.69 7.99 -0.86
C LYS A 183 -9.14 6.71 -1.49
N GLY A 184 -8.12 6.08 -0.90
CA GLY A 184 -7.54 4.86 -1.44
C GLY A 184 -8.53 3.69 -1.49
N GLY A 185 -9.49 3.67 -0.57
CA GLY A 185 -10.59 2.69 -0.59
C GLY A 185 -11.56 2.92 -1.75
N ASN A 186 -11.85 4.19 -2.09
CA ASN A 186 -12.63 4.51 -3.28
C ASN A 186 -11.90 4.11 -4.57
N LEU A 187 -10.58 4.36 -4.64
CA LEU A 187 -9.75 3.90 -5.76
C LEU A 187 -9.76 2.38 -5.90
N ALA A 188 -9.68 1.65 -4.78
CA ALA A 188 -9.76 0.20 -4.74
C ALA A 188 -11.13 -0.34 -5.20
N ALA A 189 -12.22 0.36 -4.88
CA ALA A 189 -13.57 -0.02 -5.30
C ALA A 189 -13.84 0.30 -6.78
N TYR A 190 -13.17 1.32 -7.34
CA TYR A 190 -13.29 1.67 -8.75
C TYR A 190 -12.48 0.77 -9.68
N ALA A 191 -11.26 0.41 -9.27
CA ALA A 191 -10.28 -0.32 -10.08
C ALA A 191 -10.69 -1.77 -10.38
#